data_AF-A0A6A1VQ49-F1
#
_entry.id   AF-A0A6A1VQ49-F1
#
_cell.length_a   1.000
_cell.length_b   1.000
_cell.length_c   1.000
_cell.angle_alpha   90.00
_cell.angle_beta   90.00
_cell.angle_gamma   90.00
#
_symmetry.space_group_name_H-M   'P 1'
#
loop_
_entity.id
_entity.type
_entity.pdbx_description
1 polymer ?
#
loop_
_entity_poly.entity_id
_entity_poly.type
_entity_poly.pdbx_seq_one_letter_code
_entity_poly.pdbx_strand_id
1 'polypeptide(L)'
;MDQQCFLYSSIPTDPEVLDNIDKIPFVDTPLHAASSAGQIRFAMEIMMLKPSFARKLNQDGLTPMHLALQYDRIPLMVRLLDADKDRIPLVVRIPYYSPECIFAPKQSFTTCSS
;
A
#
# COMPACT_ATOMS: atom_id res chain seq x y z
N MET A 1 2.51 9.24 16.01
CA MET A 1 3.92 9.52 15.66
C MET A 1 4.01 9.42 14.16
N ASP A 2 4.32 10.53 13.51
CA ASP A 2 4.09 10.73 12.08
C ASP A 2 5.01 9.85 11.22
N GLN A 3 4.41 8.91 10.47
CA GLN A 3 5.10 8.05 9.49
C GLN A 3 5.87 8.86 8.44
N GLN A 4 5.45 10.11 8.21
CA GLN A 4 6.12 11.09 7.39
C GLN A 4 7.58 11.32 7.84
N CYS A 5 7.85 11.47 9.14
CA CYS A 5 9.19 11.74 9.66
C CYS A 5 10.17 10.57 9.42
N PHE A 6 9.67 9.33 9.49
CA PHE A 6 10.51 8.14 9.31
C PHE A 6 11.00 7.99 7.87
N LEU A 7 10.17 8.31 6.88
CA LEU A 7 10.59 8.26 5.48
C LEU A 7 11.64 9.33 5.18
N TYR A 8 11.41 10.57 5.59
CA TYR A 8 12.36 11.67 5.33
C TYR A 8 13.68 11.51 6.07
N SER A 9 13.72 10.87 7.24
CA SER A 9 14.99 10.57 7.91
C SER A 9 15.78 9.46 7.22
N SER A 10 15.09 8.58 6.47
CA SER A 10 15.70 7.41 5.85
C SER A 10 16.23 7.69 4.44
N ILE A 11 15.59 8.57 3.65
CA ILE A 11 16.00 8.90 2.27
C ILE A 11 17.47 9.40 2.18
N PRO A 12 17.97 10.29 3.07
CA PRO A 12 19.37 10.72 3.01
C PRO A 12 20.37 9.62 3.36
N THR A 13 19.93 8.60 4.11
CA THR A 13 20.78 7.52 4.59
C THR A 13 20.80 6.35 3.61
N ASP A 14 19.67 6.08 2.96
CA ASP A 14 19.52 5.08 1.91
C ASP A 14 18.65 5.65 0.77
N PRO A 15 19.26 6.13 -0.33
CA PRO A 15 18.52 6.67 -1.46
C PRO A 15 17.73 5.61 -2.24
N GLU A 16 18.04 4.32 -2.09
CA GLU A 16 17.34 3.21 -2.75
C GLU A 16 16.25 2.58 -1.85
N VAL A 17 15.97 3.17 -0.69
CA VAL A 17 15.01 2.62 0.30
C VAL A 17 13.64 2.30 -0.33
N LEU A 18 13.16 3.14 -1.25
CA LEU A 18 11.88 2.94 -1.92
C LEU A 18 11.93 1.76 -2.92
N ASP A 19 13.05 1.59 -3.63
CA ASP A 19 13.23 0.50 -4.59
C ASP A 19 13.40 -0.84 -3.87
N ASN A 20 14.05 -0.84 -2.71
CA ASN A 20 14.18 -2.03 -1.87
C ASN A 20 12.83 -2.50 -1.33
N ILE A 21 11.95 -1.57 -0.94
CA ILE A 21 10.56 -1.87 -0.58
C ILE A 21 9.78 -2.38 -1.81
N ASP A 22 10.00 -1.78 -2.99
CA ASP A 22 9.30 -2.18 -4.23
C ASP A 22 9.67 -3.60 -4.70
N LYS A 23 10.86 -4.11 -4.35
CA LYS A 23 11.26 -5.50 -4.65
C LYS A 23 10.47 -6.51 -3.81
N ILE A 24 9.91 -6.11 -2.68
CA ILE A 24 9.13 -7.00 -1.82
C ILE A 24 7.72 -7.17 -2.43
N PRO A 25 7.26 -8.41 -2.67
CA PRO A 25 5.99 -8.64 -3.36
C PRO A 25 4.77 -8.21 -2.54
N PHE A 26 4.76 -8.51 -1.23
CA PHE A 26 3.70 -8.12 -0.29
C PHE A 26 4.31 -7.37 0.90
N VAL A 27 4.12 -6.05 0.95
CA VAL A 27 4.72 -5.20 1.99
C VAL A 27 3.88 -3.95 2.23
N ASP A 28 3.80 -3.53 3.49
CA ASP A 28 3.27 -2.20 3.79
C ASP A 28 4.24 -1.13 3.30
N THR A 29 3.81 -0.44 2.26
CA THR A 29 4.53 0.71 1.72
C THR A 29 4.17 1.98 2.50
N PRO A 30 5.03 3.01 2.45
CA PRO A 30 4.68 4.34 2.97
C PRO A 30 3.35 4.88 2.43
N LEU A 31 2.93 4.46 1.23
CA LEU A 31 1.66 4.87 0.63
C LEU A 31 0.45 4.20 1.29
N HIS A 32 0.56 2.96 1.79
CA HIS A 32 -0.51 2.30 2.58
C HIS A 32 -0.75 3.07 3.88
N ALA A 33 0.34 3.37 4.56
CA ALA A 33 0.43 4.22 5.74
C ALA A 33 -0.26 5.58 5.51
N ALA A 34 0.16 6.33 4.49
CA ALA A 34 -0.42 7.62 4.12
C ALA A 34 -1.91 7.53 3.77
N SER A 35 -2.33 6.43 3.11
CA SER A 35 -3.72 6.21 2.70
C SER A 35 -4.64 5.92 3.88
N SER A 36 -4.20 5.12 4.86
CA SER A 36 -4.96 4.89 6.10
C SER A 36 -5.09 6.16 6.95
N ALA A 37 -4.00 6.93 7.03
CA ALA A 37 -3.93 8.19 7.78
C ALA A 37 -4.66 9.36 7.09
N GLY A 38 -4.98 9.26 5.79
CA GLY A 38 -5.58 10.36 5.02
C GLY A 38 -4.60 11.49 4.70
N GLN A 39 -3.29 11.22 4.71
CA GLN A 39 -2.25 12.23 4.47
C GLN A 39 -2.07 12.51 2.98
N ILE A 40 -2.91 13.37 2.41
CA ILE A 40 -2.95 13.66 0.97
C ILE A 40 -1.59 14.14 0.44
N ARG A 41 -0.97 15.14 1.09
CA ARG A 41 0.30 15.72 0.63
C ARG A 41 1.40 14.67 0.56
N PHE A 42 1.53 13.89 1.64
CA PHE A 42 2.54 12.85 1.74
C PHE A 42 2.28 11.70 0.75
N ALA A 43 1.03 11.27 0.57
CA ALA A 43 0.66 10.27 -0.42
C ALA A 43 1.01 10.69 -1.85
N MET A 44 0.71 11.94 -2.21
CA MET A 44 1.05 12.49 -3.52
C MET A 44 2.56 12.54 -3.77
N GLU A 45 3.33 12.91 -2.75
CA GLU A 45 4.79 12.94 -2.84
C GLU A 45 5.39 11.56 -3.04
N ILE A 46 4.90 10.56 -2.31
CA ILE A 46 5.28 9.16 -2.52
C ILE A 46 4.88 8.68 -3.92
N MET A 47 3.70 9.05 -4.42
CA MET A 47 3.30 8.72 -5.80
C MET A 47 4.20 9.36 -6.86
N MET A 48 4.68 10.58 -6.63
CA MET A 48 5.65 11.25 -7.52
C MET A 48 7.00 10.54 -7.49
N LEU A 49 7.47 10.13 -6.31
CA LEU A 49 8.76 9.43 -6.15
C LEU A 49 8.71 8.00 -6.70
N LYS A 50 7.66 7.24 -6.35
CA LYS A 50 7.52 5.82 -6.71
C LYS A 50 6.07 5.44 -6.99
N PRO A 51 5.58 5.65 -8.23
CA PRO A 51 4.19 5.36 -8.59
C PRO A 51 3.83 3.86 -8.58
N SER A 52 4.80 2.95 -8.60
CA SER A 52 4.53 1.51 -8.50
C SER A 52 3.84 1.13 -7.19
N PHE A 53 4.01 1.94 -6.12
CA PHE A 53 3.38 1.71 -4.83
C PHE A 53 1.86 1.78 -4.87
N ALA A 54 1.26 2.48 -5.83
CA ALA A 54 -0.20 2.54 -5.98
C ALA A 54 -0.83 1.16 -6.21
N ARG A 55 -0.06 0.23 -6.81
CA ARG A 55 -0.49 -1.13 -7.16
C ARG A 55 0.07 -2.20 -6.23
N LYS A 56 0.91 -1.82 -5.27
CA LYS A 56 1.48 -2.76 -4.31
C LYS A 56 0.42 -3.25 -3.35
N LEU A 57 0.54 -4.52 -2.98
CA LEU A 57 -0.30 -5.15 -1.99
C LEU A 57 0.46 -5.21 -0.67
N ASN A 58 -0.23 -4.92 0.43
CA ASN A 58 0.30 -5.18 1.76
C ASN A 58 0.19 -6.66 2.12
N GLN A 59 0.56 -7.00 3.36
CA GLN A 59 0.51 -8.38 3.87
C GLN A 59 -0.91 -8.95 3.93
N ASP A 60 -1.93 -8.08 3.99
CA ASP A 60 -3.34 -8.44 3.94
C ASP A 60 -3.88 -8.55 2.50
N GLY A 61 -3.05 -8.33 1.49
CA GLY A 61 -3.46 -8.33 0.08
C GLY A 61 -4.28 -7.10 -0.31
N LEU A 62 -4.15 -6.00 0.44
CA LEU A 62 -4.84 -4.73 0.19
C LEU A 62 -3.91 -3.75 -0.51
N THR A 63 -4.47 -2.92 -1.39
CA THR A 63 -3.74 -1.78 -1.99
C THR A 63 -3.91 -0.53 -1.12
N PRO A 64 -3.09 0.53 -1.33
CA PRO A 64 -3.29 1.79 -0.62
C PRO A 64 -4.69 2.38 -0.82
N MET A 65 -5.27 2.24 -2.02
CA MET A 65 -6.64 2.68 -2.30
C MET A 65 -7.69 1.90 -1.50
N HIS A 66 -7.49 0.60 -1.25
CA HIS A 66 -8.37 -0.19 -0.37
C HIS A 66 -8.37 0.37 1.05
N LEU A 67 -7.19 0.76 1.57
CA LEU A 67 -7.10 1.40 2.88
C LEU A 67 -7.77 2.78 2.89
N ALA A 68 -7.56 3.58 1.84
CA ALA A 68 -8.26 4.87 1.71
C ALA A 68 -9.79 4.70 1.76
N LEU A 69 -10.33 3.67 1.11
CA LEU A 69 -11.76 3.33 1.16
C LEU A 69 -12.19 2.83 2.55
N GLN A 70 -11.42 1.94 3.15
CA GLN A 70 -11.72 1.37 4.48
C GLN A 70 -11.80 2.45 5.57
N TYR A 71 -10.98 3.48 5.48
CA TYR A 71 -10.91 4.58 6.45
C TYR A 71 -11.66 5.85 6.01
N ASP A 72 -12.52 5.76 4.98
CA ASP A 72 -13.34 6.86 4.45
C ASP A 72 -12.53 8.11 4.06
N ARG A 73 -11.36 7.91 3.45
CA ARG A 73 -10.46 8.97 2.97
C ARG A 73 -10.82 9.41 1.57
N ILE A 74 -12.08 9.78 1.34
CA ILE A 74 -12.61 10.19 0.03
C ILE A 74 -11.74 11.26 -0.67
N PRO A 75 -11.26 12.34 0.00
CA PRO A 75 -10.43 13.34 -0.67
C PRO A 75 -9.09 12.80 -1.16
N LEU A 76 -8.49 11.86 -0.41
CA LEU A 76 -7.26 11.20 -0.81
C LEU A 76 -7.51 10.24 -1.97
N MET A 77 -8.61 9.47 -1.91
CA MET A 77 -9.03 8.59 -3.00
C MET A 77 -9.20 9.37 -4.31
N VAL A 78 -9.90 10.51 -4.30
CA VAL A 78 -10.07 11.33 -5.52
C VAL A 78 -8.72 11.76 -6.09
N ARG A 79 -7.76 12.14 -5.23
CA ARG A 79 -6.40 12.51 -5.67
C ARG A 79 -5.61 11.33 -6.22
N LEU A 80 -5.71 10.16 -5.59
CA LEU A 80 -5.11 8.93 -6.11
C LEU A 80 -5.71 8.56 -7.47
N LEU A 81 -7.03 8.68 -7.63
CA LEU A 81 -7.75 8.42 -8.87
C LEU A 81 -7.33 9.38 -9.99
N ASP A 82 -7.20 10.67 -9.69
CA ASP A 82 -6.71 11.66 -10.66
C ASP A 82 -5.26 11.37 -11.08
N ALA A 83 -4.40 10.96 -10.14
CA ALA A 83 -3.00 10.64 -10.41
C ALA A 83 -2.81 9.31 -11.16
N ASP A 84 -3.76 8.37 -11.03
CA ASP A 84 -3.74 7.05 -11.67
C ASP A 84 -4.54 7.02 -12.99
N LYS A 85 -5.32 8.07 -13.30
CA LYS A 85 -6.16 8.18 -14.50
C LYS A 85 -5.36 8.08 -15.82
N ASP A 86 -4.08 8.42 -15.77
CA ASP A 86 -3.14 8.28 -16.90
C ASP A 86 -2.53 6.87 -17.02
N ARG A 87 -2.82 5.95 -16.07
CA ARG A 87 -2.09 4.67 -15.89
C ARG A 87 -2.97 3.44 -15.56
N ILE A 88 -4.02 3.19 -16.36
CA ILE A 88 -4.76 1.90 -16.54
C ILE A 88 -6.03 1.78 -15.60
N PRO A 89 -7.13 1.09 -16.00
CA PRO A 89 -8.48 1.30 -15.46
C PRO A 89 -8.70 0.65 -14.10
N LEU A 90 -9.57 1.31 -13.34
CA LEU A 90 -10.03 0.98 -12.00
C LEU A 90 -10.68 -0.41 -11.93
N VAL A 91 -9.86 -1.45 -11.82
CA VAL A 91 -10.33 -2.68 -11.19
C VAL A 91 -10.23 -2.44 -9.70
N VAL A 92 -11.23 -1.72 -9.17
CA VAL A 92 -11.56 -1.78 -7.75
C VAL A 92 -12.01 -3.22 -7.52
N ARG A 93 -11.06 -4.15 -7.37
CA ARG A 93 -11.35 -5.53 -6.99
C ARG A 93 -11.59 -5.50 -5.50
N ILE A 94 -12.72 -4.91 -5.11
CA ILE A 94 -13.21 -4.94 -3.72
C ILE A 94 -13.23 -6.42 -3.36
N PRO A 95 -12.38 -6.92 -2.43
CA PRO A 95 -12.40 -8.31 -2.06
C PRO A 95 -13.56 -8.49 -1.06
N TYR A 96 -14.78 -8.24 -1.50
CA TYR A 96 -15.91 -8.95 -0.92
C TYR A 96 -16.02 -10.28 -1.68
N TYR A 97 -15.29 -11.26 -1.15
CA TYR A 97 -15.41 -12.70 -1.40
C TYR A 97 -15.17 -13.24 -2.83
N SER A 98 -13.99 -13.85 -3.02
CA SER A 98 -13.80 -15.02 -3.91
C SER A 98 -12.96 -16.07 -3.17
N PRO A 99 -13.53 -17.19 -2.69
CA PRO A 99 -12.86 -18.09 -1.74
C PRO A 99 -11.77 -19.00 -2.35
N GLU A 100 -11.40 -18.86 -3.63
CA GLU A 100 -10.64 -19.91 -4.31
C GLU A 100 -9.19 -19.60 -4.73
N CYS A 101 -8.64 -18.39 -4.57
CA CYS A 101 -7.38 -18.08 -5.29
C CYS A 101 -6.25 -17.31 -4.58
N ILE A 102 -6.25 -17.09 -3.25
CA ILE A 102 -5.11 -16.37 -2.62
C ILE A 102 -4.50 -17.09 -1.41
N PHE A 103 -5.15 -18.12 -0.85
CA PHE A 103 -4.56 -18.95 0.21
C PHE A 103 -3.73 -20.11 -0.38
N ALA A 104 -2.54 -19.80 -0.89
CA ALA A 104 -1.41 -20.70 -0.75
C ALA A 104 -0.70 -20.37 0.58
N PRO A 105 -0.19 -21.37 1.30
CA PRO A 105 -0.39 -21.53 2.73
C PRO A 105 0.41 -20.54 3.57
N LYS A 106 -0.24 -20.00 4.60
CA LYS A 106 0.46 -19.55 5.81
C LYS A 106 1.26 -20.75 6.35
N GLN A 107 2.57 -20.78 6.10
CA GLN A 107 3.45 -21.67 6.86
C GLN A 107 3.58 -21.11 8.28
N SER A 108 2.70 -21.55 9.16
CA SER A 108 3.06 -21.83 10.55
C SER A 108 2.16 -22.94 11.09
N PHE A 109 2.44 -24.18 10.69
CA PHE A 109 2.09 -25.32 11.54
C PHE A 109 3.14 -25.38 12.65
N THR A 110 3.02 -24.50 13.64
CA THR A 110 3.56 -24.81 14.97
C THR A 110 2.66 -25.87 15.58
N THR A 111 3.30 -26.98 15.91
CA THR A 111 2.80 -28.16 16.60
C THR A 111 1.81 -27.83 17.73
N CYS A 112 0.65 -28.49 17.73
CA CYS A 112 -0.04 -28.84 18.96
C CYS A 112 -0.23 -30.35 18.97
N SER A 113 0.56 -30.99 19.83
CA SER A 113 0.47 -32.38 20.21
C SER A 113 -0.90 -32.71 20.82
N SER A 114 -1.45 -33.87 20.49
CA SER A 114 -2.12 -34.85 21.38
C SER A 114 -2.36 -36.13 20.60
#